data_AF-A0A7Y2ZM99-F1
#
_entry.id   AF-A0A7Y2ZM99-F1
#
_cell.length_a   1.000
_cell.length_b   1.000
_cell.length_c   1.000
_cell.angle_alpha   90.00
_cell.angle_beta   90.00
_cell.angle_gamma   90.00
#
_symmetry.space_group_name_H-M   'P 1'
#
loop_
_entity.id
_entity.type
_entity.pdbx_description
1 polymer ?
#
loop_
_entity_poly.entity_id
_entity_poly.type
_entity_poly.pdbx_seq_one_letter_code
_entity_poly.pdbx_strand_id
1 'polypeptide(L)'
;MQKLQAANLYRSELIPISGKLVERYNQCLETLGFKPTNLKNFSIDGIGWSPEIAENRKKVNYLNHGDANPHGIIVTPKQKGKPVYVPFHTFDREMMLHIFKTYGAEINNITRDCAICLDFDQHIDAFYDPMDILKYDEVTIGFRLINDLDRIQQQQLELIEQFNSGWNFIDESLHNKLLESAKAHGDLRGRVLSLNPIKFKTDSFYTRAFGGVYILRDFITPIMVFESEEAHKKAIKDTHHDVMIFHVSEPQLLSKLKDHLIADCDLEKVVRTPRYERIKKFMLFEELKKTEHEIYDILRDKVLFRRYLNTIEVNALKKVNGVEIYLERLERSNAYKIHDLVDYGMYAALHQPHSSLEPRHQDLIWRLLVNISPKDVLFLYWYDKEQFYLSYKEWSDSFRDWVIETIRNNI
;
A
#
# COMPACT_ATOMS: atom_id res chain seq x y z
N MET A 1 -12.79 -8.30 13.64
CA MET A 1 -11.31 -8.14 13.62
C MET A 1 -10.57 -9.08 14.58
N GLN A 2 -11.12 -9.42 15.75
CA GLN A 2 -10.45 -10.28 16.74
C GLN A 2 -9.93 -11.62 16.17
N LYS A 3 -10.71 -12.34 15.35
CA LYS A 3 -10.27 -13.60 14.72
C LYS A 3 -9.01 -13.42 13.84
N LEU A 4 -8.92 -12.33 13.07
CA LEU A 4 -7.72 -12.04 12.26
C LEU A 4 -6.50 -11.71 13.14
N GLN A 5 -6.70 -11.00 14.25
CA GLN A 5 -5.63 -10.72 15.21
C GLN A 5 -5.11 -12.01 15.84
N ALA A 6 -6.02 -12.89 16.30
CA ALA A 6 -5.66 -14.20 16.85
C ALA A 6 -4.91 -15.08 15.82
N ALA A 7 -5.23 -14.94 14.53
CA ALA A 7 -4.56 -15.62 13.43
C ALA A 7 -3.26 -14.95 12.96
N ASN A 8 -2.81 -13.84 13.59
CA ASN A 8 -1.67 -13.01 13.14
C ASN A 8 -1.82 -12.43 11.72
N LEU A 9 -3.04 -12.33 11.21
CA LEU A 9 -3.36 -11.82 9.87
C LEU A 9 -3.69 -10.32 9.85
N TYR A 10 -3.77 -9.68 11.02
CA TYR A 10 -4.09 -8.25 11.14
C TYR A 10 -3.01 -7.49 11.91
N ARG A 11 -2.28 -6.63 11.19
CA ARG A 11 -1.33 -5.65 11.75
C ARG A 11 -0.32 -6.25 12.75
N SER A 12 0.14 -7.47 12.49
CA SER A 12 0.95 -8.27 13.42
C SER A 12 2.40 -7.79 13.59
N GLU A 13 2.91 -7.00 12.65
CA GLU A 13 4.31 -6.52 12.63
C GLU A 13 4.49 -5.07 13.07
N LEU A 14 3.49 -4.44 13.68
CA LEU A 14 3.65 -3.08 14.19
C LEU A 14 4.70 -3.02 15.31
N ILE A 15 5.37 -1.88 15.41
CA ILE A 15 6.43 -1.64 16.40
C ILE A 15 5.81 -0.84 17.56
N PRO A 16 5.83 -1.36 18.79
CA PRO A 16 5.32 -0.63 19.94
C PRO A 16 6.25 0.55 20.27
N ILE A 17 5.64 1.72 20.49
CA ILE A 17 6.27 2.99 20.82
C ILE A 17 5.77 3.44 22.20
N SER A 18 6.71 3.70 23.11
CA SER A 18 6.45 4.11 24.49
C SER A 18 7.59 4.96 25.06
N GLY A 19 7.31 5.66 26.16
CA GLY A 19 8.30 6.48 26.87
C GLY A 19 8.92 7.57 25.98
N LYS A 20 10.25 7.70 26.00
CA LYS A 20 10.98 8.73 25.22
C LYS A 20 10.74 8.66 23.71
N LEU A 21 10.38 7.50 23.15
CA LEU A 21 10.09 7.40 21.72
C LEU A 21 8.81 8.14 21.34
N VAL A 22 7.84 8.27 22.27
CA VAL A 22 6.63 9.07 22.07
C VAL A 22 6.98 10.55 21.98
N GLU A 23 7.88 11.03 22.84
CA GLU A 23 8.35 12.42 22.83
C GLU A 23 9.02 12.75 21.49
N ARG A 24 9.94 11.88 21.02
CA ARG A 24 10.61 12.05 19.72
C ARG A 24 9.63 12.01 18.55
N TYR A 25 8.66 11.11 18.60
CA TYR A 25 7.63 11.01 17.57
C TYR A 25 6.77 12.28 17.53
N ASN A 26 6.39 12.82 18.69
CA ASN A 26 5.66 14.09 18.79
C ASN A 26 6.50 15.28 18.28
N GLN A 27 7.79 15.31 18.56
CA GLN A 27 8.70 16.32 17.99
C GLN A 27 8.78 16.22 16.46
N CYS A 28 8.79 15.00 15.91
CA CYS A 28 8.71 14.80 14.45
C CYS A 28 7.38 15.33 13.89
N LEU A 29 6.25 15.05 14.56
CA LEU A 29 4.95 15.58 14.17
C LEU A 29 4.97 17.12 14.13
N GLU A 30 5.48 17.78 15.16
CA GLU A 30 5.59 19.24 15.21
C GLU A 30 6.52 19.80 14.13
N THR A 31 7.66 19.16 13.92
CA THR A 31 8.65 19.53 12.88
C THR A 31 8.04 19.45 11.48
N LEU A 32 7.14 18.50 11.26
CA LEU A 32 6.39 18.32 10.03
C LEU A 32 5.13 19.18 9.96
N GLY A 33 4.82 20.02 10.96
CA GLY A 33 3.64 20.89 10.96
C GLY A 33 2.33 20.19 11.38
N PHE A 34 2.41 19.00 11.98
CA PHE A 34 1.27 18.30 12.57
C PHE A 34 1.16 18.57 14.08
N LYS A 35 -0.05 18.48 14.62
CA LYS A 35 -0.26 18.51 16.08
C LYS A 35 0.34 17.26 16.72
N PRO A 36 0.87 17.32 17.96
CA PRO A 36 1.26 16.14 18.73
C PRO A 36 0.09 15.18 18.99
N THR A 37 0.41 13.93 19.34
CA THR A 37 -0.56 12.98 19.91
C THR A 37 -0.55 13.02 21.44
N ASN A 38 -1.73 12.79 22.03
CA ASN A 38 -1.91 12.65 23.48
C ASN A 38 -1.77 11.19 23.96
N LEU A 39 -1.55 10.24 23.03
CA LEU A 39 -1.40 8.83 23.36
C LEU A 39 -0.07 8.58 24.06
N LYS A 40 -0.11 7.89 25.21
CA LYS A 40 1.08 7.51 25.97
C LYS A 40 1.83 6.31 25.39
N ASN A 41 1.12 5.44 24.68
CA ASN A 41 1.65 4.27 23.99
C ASN A 41 0.84 4.07 22.70
N PHE A 42 1.50 3.71 21.63
CA PHE A 42 0.89 3.35 20.34
C PHE A 42 1.86 2.50 19.55
N SER A 43 1.45 2.02 18.37
CA SER A 43 2.33 1.24 17.51
C SER A 43 2.48 1.92 16.15
N ILE A 44 3.65 1.76 15.52
CA ILE A 44 3.92 2.31 14.19
C ILE A 44 4.30 1.22 13.19
N ASP A 45 4.10 1.50 11.91
CA ASP A 45 4.52 0.64 10.81
C ASP A 45 5.90 1.05 10.25
N GLY A 46 6.27 0.51 9.08
CA GLY A 46 7.56 0.80 8.44
C GLY A 46 7.80 2.28 8.15
N ILE A 47 6.79 3.04 7.71
CA ILE A 47 6.93 4.46 7.35
C ILE A 47 6.75 5.39 8.56
N GLY A 48 6.32 4.84 9.71
CA GLY A 48 6.03 5.59 10.92
C GLY A 48 4.56 5.90 11.13
N TRP A 49 3.67 5.33 10.32
CA TRP A 49 2.22 5.50 10.47
C TRP A 49 1.68 4.64 11.62
N SER A 50 0.82 5.22 12.45
CA SER A 50 0.15 4.57 13.58
C SER A 50 -1.35 4.43 13.36
N PRO A 51 -1.91 3.21 13.44
CA PRO A 51 -3.34 3.02 13.37
C PRO A 51 -4.10 3.66 14.53
N GLU A 52 -3.53 3.67 15.74
CA GLU A 52 -4.17 4.24 16.92
C GLU A 52 -4.26 5.77 16.81
N ILE A 53 -3.22 6.42 16.28
CA ILE A 53 -3.24 7.87 16.01
C ILE A 53 -4.22 8.19 14.89
N ALA A 54 -4.24 7.40 13.82
CA ALA A 54 -5.17 7.58 12.71
C ALA A 54 -6.64 7.48 13.15
N GLU A 55 -6.96 6.50 13.98
CA GLU A 55 -8.29 6.31 14.56
C GLU A 55 -8.66 7.46 15.50
N ASN A 56 -7.75 7.86 16.40
CA ASN A 56 -7.98 8.98 17.31
C ASN A 56 -8.25 10.31 16.57
N ARG A 57 -7.57 10.53 15.45
CA ARG A 57 -7.73 11.73 14.61
C ARG A 57 -8.86 11.63 13.59
N LYS A 58 -9.47 10.45 13.43
CA LYS A 58 -10.40 10.13 12.32
C LYS A 58 -9.83 10.50 10.94
N LYS A 59 -8.51 10.41 10.78
CA LYS A 59 -7.78 10.72 9.54
C LYS A 59 -6.77 9.61 9.29
N VAL A 60 -7.04 8.78 8.27
CA VAL A 60 -6.20 7.65 7.90
C VAL A 60 -4.80 8.14 7.53
N ASN A 61 -4.69 9.04 6.55
CA ASN A 61 -3.40 9.58 6.08
C ASN A 61 -3.00 10.84 6.90
N TYR A 62 -2.88 10.71 8.24
CA TYR A 62 -2.58 11.87 9.09
C TYR A 62 -1.15 12.41 8.92
N LEU A 63 -0.24 11.64 8.31
CA LEU A 63 1.12 12.04 7.97
C LEU A 63 1.21 12.79 6.63
N ASN A 64 0.08 13.07 5.98
CA ASN A 64 0.07 13.77 4.70
C ASN A 64 -0.57 15.17 4.84
N HIS A 65 0.08 16.16 4.23
CA HIS A 65 -0.51 17.48 3.99
C HIS A 65 -1.23 17.46 2.64
N GLY A 66 -2.55 17.24 2.70
CA GLY A 66 -3.35 16.96 1.50
C GLY A 66 -2.93 15.65 0.84
N ASP A 67 -3.15 15.57 -0.48
CA ASP A 67 -2.82 14.39 -1.28
C ASP A 67 -1.41 14.45 -1.89
N ALA A 68 -0.82 15.64 -2.00
CA ALA A 68 0.43 15.86 -2.71
C ALA A 68 1.68 15.75 -1.83
N ASN A 69 1.56 15.86 -0.50
CA ASN A 69 2.74 15.95 0.37
C ASN A 69 2.73 14.83 1.43
N PRO A 70 3.15 13.60 1.08
CA PRO A 70 3.33 12.53 2.03
C PRO A 70 4.59 12.71 2.86
N HIS A 71 4.53 12.31 4.14
CA HIS A 71 5.69 12.33 5.03
C HIS A 71 5.84 11.00 5.75
N GLY A 72 7.06 10.74 6.23
CA GLY A 72 7.39 9.59 7.06
C GLY A 72 8.12 9.99 8.33
N ILE A 73 8.15 9.08 9.30
CA ILE A 73 8.86 9.28 10.57
C ILE A 73 9.66 8.02 10.89
N ILE A 74 10.97 8.16 11.08
CA ILE A 74 11.84 7.10 11.57
C ILE A 74 12.29 7.43 13.00
N VAL A 75 11.81 6.65 13.96
CA VAL A 75 12.18 6.78 15.40
C VAL A 75 13.05 5.63 15.89
N THR A 76 13.18 4.54 15.11
CA THR A 76 13.91 3.34 15.53
C THR A 76 14.44 2.54 14.34
N PRO A 77 15.62 1.88 14.45
CA PRO A 77 16.13 1.00 13.39
C PRO A 77 15.24 -0.23 13.20
N LYS A 78 14.34 -0.54 14.15
CA LYS A 78 13.38 -1.66 14.04
C LYS A 78 12.37 -1.49 12.91
N GLN A 79 12.24 -0.29 12.34
CA GLN A 79 11.42 -0.02 11.14
C GLN A 79 11.99 -0.67 9.88
N LYS A 80 13.27 -1.08 9.89
CA LYS A 80 13.91 -1.75 8.75
C LYS A 80 13.14 -3.01 8.35
N GLY A 81 12.68 -3.04 7.10
CA GLY A 81 12.00 -4.19 6.50
C GLY A 81 10.57 -4.41 7.00
N LYS A 82 10.03 -3.50 7.82
CA LYS A 82 8.66 -3.61 8.32
C LYS A 82 7.63 -3.25 7.26
N PRO A 83 6.44 -3.86 7.27
CA PRO A 83 5.40 -3.56 6.32
C PRO A 83 4.92 -2.12 6.48
N VAL A 84 4.57 -1.48 5.36
CA VAL A 84 3.79 -0.24 5.32
C VAL A 84 2.35 -0.65 5.11
N TYR A 85 1.50 -0.48 6.13
CA TYR A 85 0.13 -1.04 6.08
C TYR A 85 -0.81 -0.20 5.24
N VAL A 86 -0.56 1.11 5.19
CA VAL A 86 -1.43 2.09 4.56
C VAL A 86 -0.58 2.95 3.61
N PRO A 87 0.06 2.36 2.58
CA PRO A 87 0.91 3.12 1.65
C PRO A 87 0.05 4.05 0.79
N PHE A 88 0.39 5.34 0.75
CA PHE A 88 -0.29 6.31 -0.10
C PHE A 88 0.02 6.06 -1.57
N HIS A 89 1.27 5.69 -1.88
CA HIS A 89 1.71 5.19 -3.17
C HIS A 89 2.18 3.73 -3.06
N THR A 90 1.97 2.91 -4.10
CA THR A 90 2.48 1.51 -4.11
C THR A 90 3.98 1.40 -3.93
N PHE A 91 4.73 2.43 -4.33
CA PHE A 91 6.19 2.48 -4.17
C PHE A 91 6.65 2.96 -2.78
N ASP A 92 5.78 3.39 -1.87
CA ASP A 92 6.18 3.87 -0.53
C ASP A 92 6.99 2.81 0.24
N ARG A 93 6.59 1.53 0.08
CA ARG A 93 7.32 0.41 0.68
C ARG A 93 8.74 0.29 0.13
N GLU A 94 8.91 0.49 -1.17
CA GLU A 94 10.20 0.41 -1.84
C GLU A 94 11.10 1.60 -1.46
N MET A 95 10.53 2.80 -1.37
CA MET A 95 11.25 3.97 -0.85
C MET A 95 11.80 3.68 0.54
N MET A 96 10.99 3.13 1.45
CA MET A 96 11.45 2.75 2.80
C MET A 96 12.55 1.68 2.77
N LEU A 97 12.42 0.65 1.94
CA LEU A 97 13.48 -0.36 1.77
C LEU A 97 14.77 0.26 1.24
N HIS A 98 14.66 1.19 0.30
CA HIS A 98 15.79 1.88 -0.30
C HIS A 98 16.49 2.81 0.72
N ILE A 99 15.74 3.59 1.50
CA ILE A 99 16.26 4.42 2.59
C ILE A 99 17.08 3.58 3.58
N PHE A 100 16.53 2.45 4.06
CA PHE A 100 17.23 1.59 5.02
C PHE A 100 18.39 0.80 4.41
N LYS A 101 18.39 0.58 3.09
CA LYS A 101 19.53 0.00 2.36
C LYS A 101 20.67 1.00 2.25
N THR A 102 20.37 2.25 1.96
CA THR A 102 21.36 3.31 1.76
C THR A 102 21.93 3.85 3.07
N TYR A 103 21.07 4.14 4.06
CA TYR A 103 21.44 4.85 5.30
C TYR A 103 21.24 4.02 6.57
N GLY A 104 21.27 2.68 6.47
CA GLY A 104 20.97 1.82 7.61
C GLY A 104 21.89 2.02 8.83
N ALA A 105 23.16 2.35 8.61
CA ALA A 105 24.13 2.58 9.69
C ALA A 105 23.91 3.94 10.36
N GLU A 106 23.67 4.97 9.55
CA GLU A 106 23.39 6.34 9.95
C GLU A 106 22.07 6.41 10.72
N ILE A 107 21.01 5.80 10.20
CA ILE A 107 19.71 5.69 10.90
C ILE A 107 19.90 5.04 12.26
N ASN A 108 20.65 3.93 12.36
CA ASN A 108 20.93 3.27 13.63
C ASN A 108 21.74 4.13 14.60
N ASN A 109 22.61 5.03 14.11
CA ASN A 109 23.35 5.97 14.96
C ASN A 109 22.45 7.13 15.43
N ILE A 110 21.76 7.78 14.50
CA ILE A 110 20.90 8.94 14.74
C ILE A 110 19.75 8.59 15.68
N THR A 111 19.08 7.46 15.47
CA THR A 111 17.89 7.08 16.26
C THR A 111 18.16 6.62 17.69
N ARG A 112 19.44 6.60 18.13
CA ARG A 112 19.79 6.32 19.54
C ARG A 112 19.25 7.42 20.46
N ASP A 113 19.42 8.66 20.06
CA ASP A 113 19.08 9.86 20.82
C ASP A 113 18.17 10.84 20.06
N CYS A 114 18.04 10.68 18.74
CA CYS A 114 17.25 11.54 17.87
C CYS A 114 16.16 10.76 17.11
N ALA A 115 15.47 11.41 16.18
CA ALA A 115 14.55 10.83 15.20
C ALA A 115 14.62 11.61 13.88
N ILE A 116 14.18 10.97 12.80
CA ILE A 116 14.32 11.47 11.43
C ILE A 116 12.92 11.66 10.85
N CYS A 117 12.63 12.86 10.38
CA CYS A 117 11.48 13.17 9.56
C CYS A 117 11.84 12.93 8.09
N LEU A 118 10.97 12.24 7.37
CA LEU A 118 11.08 12.01 5.94
C LEU A 118 10.09 12.93 5.24
N ASP A 119 10.59 13.63 4.23
CA ASP A 119 9.80 14.44 3.32
C ASP A 119 9.85 13.80 1.94
N PHE A 120 8.69 13.47 1.38
CA PHE A 120 8.61 12.89 0.05
C PHE A 120 8.13 13.99 -0.90
N ASP A 121 9.08 14.68 -1.52
CA ASP A 121 8.82 15.81 -2.42
C ASP A 121 8.75 15.32 -3.87
N GLN A 122 7.60 15.49 -4.53
CA GLN A 122 7.44 15.18 -5.95
C GLN A 122 7.47 16.44 -6.83
N HIS A 123 7.89 17.56 -6.24
CA HIS A 123 7.91 18.89 -6.82
C HIS A 123 6.51 19.36 -7.27
N ILE A 124 5.49 18.96 -6.49
CA ILE A 124 4.10 19.33 -6.66
C ILE A 124 3.57 19.86 -5.31
N ASP A 125 3.43 21.17 -5.20
CA ASP A 125 2.96 21.80 -3.95
C ASP A 125 1.53 21.36 -3.60
N ALA A 126 0.67 21.29 -4.61
CA ALA A 126 -0.72 20.87 -4.49
C ALA A 126 -1.24 20.35 -5.84
N PHE A 127 -2.14 19.38 -5.77
CA PHE A 127 -2.90 18.96 -6.95
C PHE A 127 -4.08 19.90 -7.21
N TYR A 128 -4.24 20.33 -8.46
CA TYR A 128 -5.39 21.12 -8.92
C TYR A 128 -6.38 20.24 -9.68
N ASP A 129 -5.88 19.30 -10.47
CA ASP A 129 -6.68 18.40 -11.30
C ASP A 129 -6.12 16.95 -11.25
N PRO A 130 -6.95 15.90 -11.42
CA PRO A 130 -6.46 14.53 -11.47
C PRO A 130 -5.35 14.26 -12.49
N MET A 131 -5.25 15.04 -13.58
CA MET A 131 -4.17 14.91 -14.56
C MET A 131 -2.81 15.36 -14.02
N ASP A 132 -2.75 16.15 -12.95
CA ASP A 132 -1.48 16.57 -12.34
C ASP A 132 -0.64 15.38 -11.84
N ILE A 133 -1.27 14.24 -11.56
CA ILE A 133 -0.56 13.01 -11.15
C ILE A 133 0.35 12.50 -12.30
N LEU A 134 0.06 12.83 -13.56
CA LEU A 134 0.93 12.47 -14.68
C LEU A 134 2.31 13.14 -14.59
N LYS A 135 2.44 14.25 -13.85
CA LYS A 135 3.72 14.96 -13.64
C LYS A 135 4.66 14.25 -12.68
N TYR A 136 4.18 13.28 -11.90
CA TYR A 136 5.03 12.50 -10.98
C TYR A 136 6.06 11.69 -11.77
N ASP A 137 7.33 12.06 -11.88
CA ASP A 137 8.36 11.19 -12.48
C ASP A 137 9.38 10.70 -11.44
N GLU A 138 9.79 11.61 -10.57
CA GLU A 138 10.79 11.36 -9.53
C GLU A 138 10.27 11.88 -8.18
N VAL A 139 10.58 11.14 -7.11
CA VAL A 139 10.37 11.57 -5.73
C VAL A 139 11.73 11.86 -5.09
N THR A 140 11.91 13.08 -4.61
CA THR A 140 13.04 13.46 -3.78
C THR A 140 12.72 13.17 -2.33
N ILE A 141 13.44 12.23 -1.73
CA ILE A 141 13.34 11.87 -0.32
C ILE A 141 14.27 12.78 0.47
N GLY A 142 13.69 13.78 1.14
CA GLY A 142 14.35 14.67 2.08
C GLY A 142 14.44 14.07 3.48
N PHE A 143 15.50 14.41 4.20
CA PHE A 143 15.71 14.01 5.58
C PHE A 143 15.84 15.24 6.45
N ARG A 144 15.09 15.30 7.55
CA ARG A 144 15.22 16.35 8.57
C ARG A 144 15.34 15.73 9.95
N LEU A 145 16.35 16.12 10.71
CA LEU A 145 16.53 15.68 12.09
C LEU A 145 15.71 16.55 13.03
N ILE A 146 15.14 15.96 14.07
CA ILE A 146 14.49 16.75 15.14
C ILE A 146 15.53 17.62 15.85
N ASN A 147 15.08 18.78 16.33
CA ASN A 147 15.91 19.80 17.02
C ASN A 147 17.06 20.35 16.15
N ASP A 148 16.99 20.24 14.83
CA ASP A 148 18.01 20.75 13.89
C ASP A 148 19.44 20.28 14.24
N LEU A 149 19.57 19.01 14.66
CA LEU A 149 20.83 18.48 15.20
C LEU A 149 21.99 18.54 14.20
N ASP A 150 21.69 18.41 12.91
CA ASP A 150 22.61 18.61 11.79
C ASP A 150 23.12 20.06 11.71
N ARG A 151 22.23 21.03 11.90
CA ARG A 151 22.57 22.45 11.92
C ARG A 151 23.39 22.83 13.15
N ILE A 152 23.06 22.27 14.32
CA ILE A 152 23.83 22.42 15.56
C ILE A 152 25.24 21.81 15.40
N GLN A 153 25.36 20.67 14.71
CA GLN A 153 26.66 20.08 14.40
C GLN A 153 27.50 21.02 13.52
N GLN A 154 26.92 21.61 12.48
CA GLN A 154 27.63 22.60 11.64
C GLN A 154 28.14 23.78 12.47
N GLN A 155 27.30 24.33 13.37
CA GLN A 155 27.72 25.39 14.29
C GLN A 155 28.87 24.95 15.22
N GLN A 156 28.84 23.71 15.73
CA GLN A 156 29.95 23.17 16.53
C GLN A 156 31.25 23.08 15.70
N LEU A 157 31.16 22.62 14.46
CA LEU A 157 32.31 22.52 13.56
C LEU A 157 32.89 23.89 13.22
N GLU A 158 32.05 24.89 12.96
CA GLU A 158 32.48 26.28 12.75
C GLU A 158 33.18 26.86 13.99
N LEU A 159 32.67 26.61 15.19
CA LEU A 159 33.33 27.04 16.44
C LEU A 159 34.71 26.39 16.60
N ILE A 160 34.87 25.13 16.19
CA ILE A 160 36.14 24.42 16.24
C ILE A 160 37.12 24.95 15.19
N GLU A 161 36.63 25.24 13.98
CA GLU A 161 37.45 25.86 12.94
C GLU A 161 37.93 27.24 13.38
N GLN A 162 37.05 28.04 13.97
CA GLN A 162 37.41 29.31 14.59
C GLN A 162 38.44 29.13 15.70
N PHE A 163 38.26 28.13 16.57
CA PHE A 163 39.18 27.82 17.67
C PHE A 163 40.57 27.43 17.16
N ASN A 164 40.64 26.64 16.09
CA ASN A 164 41.89 26.21 15.47
C ASN A 164 42.54 27.29 14.60
N SER A 165 41.87 28.42 14.35
CA SER A 165 42.39 29.50 13.52
C SER A 165 43.26 30.47 14.31
N GLY A 166 44.51 30.66 13.87
CA GLY A 166 45.44 31.63 14.45
C GLY A 166 45.71 31.39 15.94
N TRP A 167 45.49 32.42 16.76
CA TRP A 167 45.69 32.38 18.21
C TRP A 167 44.38 32.26 19.00
N ASN A 168 43.26 31.94 18.34
CA ASN A 168 41.93 31.91 18.99
C ASN A 168 41.81 30.84 20.09
N PHE A 169 42.74 29.90 20.17
CA PHE A 169 42.82 28.90 21.25
C PHE A 169 43.10 29.50 22.66
N ILE A 170 43.43 30.79 22.77
CA ILE A 170 43.54 31.49 24.06
C ILE A 170 42.28 32.30 24.42
N ASP A 171 41.30 32.37 23.52
CA ASP A 171 40.07 33.14 23.72
C ASP A 171 39.10 32.38 24.65
N GLU A 172 39.06 32.79 25.91
CA GLU A 172 38.15 32.22 26.92
C GLU A 172 36.66 32.36 26.54
N SER A 173 36.28 33.38 25.75
CA SER A 173 34.90 33.52 25.29
C SER A 173 34.52 32.42 24.30
N LEU A 174 35.45 32.01 23.44
CA LEU A 174 35.27 30.91 22.50
C LEU A 174 35.26 29.56 23.23
N HIS A 175 36.09 29.39 24.26
CA HIS A 175 36.04 28.19 25.13
C HIS A 175 34.67 28.03 25.78
N ASN A 176 34.10 29.12 26.29
CA ASN A 176 32.78 29.10 26.92
C ASN A 176 31.69 28.72 25.91
N LYS A 177 31.71 29.27 24.69
CA LYS A 177 30.75 28.89 23.62
C LYS A 177 30.84 27.40 23.27
N LEU A 178 32.05 26.85 23.15
CA LEU A 178 32.27 25.42 22.90
C LEU A 178 31.73 24.55 24.06
N LEU A 179 32.03 24.94 25.30
CA LEU A 179 31.58 24.22 26.49
C LEU A 179 30.05 24.26 26.66
N GLU A 180 29.42 25.41 26.41
CA GLU A 180 27.96 25.56 26.45
C GLU A 180 27.28 24.68 25.40
N SER A 181 27.79 24.70 24.16
CA SER A 181 27.27 23.85 23.08
C SER A 181 27.40 22.36 23.42
N ALA A 182 28.56 21.92 23.93
CA ALA A 182 28.79 20.54 24.32
C ALA A 182 27.93 20.08 25.51
N LYS A 183 27.66 20.97 26.48
CA LYS A 183 26.77 20.66 27.61
C LYS A 183 25.31 20.54 27.18
N ALA A 184 24.87 21.39 26.25
CA ALA A 184 23.49 21.41 25.78
C ALA A 184 23.17 20.25 24.83
N HIS A 185 24.08 19.93 23.90
CA HIS A 185 23.80 19.02 22.78
C HIS A 185 24.72 17.80 22.71
N GLY A 186 25.69 17.68 23.62
CA GLY A 186 26.75 16.68 23.55
C GLY A 186 27.82 17.04 22.52
N ASP A 187 28.82 16.16 22.40
CA ASP A 187 29.86 16.26 21.38
C ASP A 187 29.39 15.64 20.06
N LEU A 188 29.11 16.50 19.08
CA LEU A 188 28.60 16.08 17.77
C LEU A 188 29.72 15.91 16.74
N ARG A 189 30.99 16.25 17.05
CA ARG A 189 32.08 16.34 16.07
C ARG A 189 32.32 15.07 15.27
N GLY A 190 32.24 13.92 15.94
CA GLY A 190 32.46 12.61 15.33
C GLY A 190 31.20 11.92 14.81
N ARG A 191 30.03 12.56 14.89
CA ARG A 191 28.77 11.94 14.49
C ARG A 191 28.53 12.10 12.99
N VAL A 192 28.00 11.06 12.36
CA VAL A 192 27.52 11.15 10.98
C VAL A 192 26.02 11.46 11.03
N LEU A 193 25.67 12.73 10.83
CA LEU A 193 24.28 13.23 10.88
C LEU A 193 23.76 13.72 9.51
N SER A 194 24.65 13.82 8.52
CA SER A 194 24.29 14.24 7.17
C SER A 194 23.69 13.07 6.40
N LEU A 195 22.44 13.25 5.95
CA LEU A 195 21.73 12.34 5.06
C LEU A 195 21.42 13.09 3.78
N ASN A 196 22.11 12.76 2.68
CA ASN A 196 21.84 13.41 1.40
C ASN A 196 20.47 12.97 0.87
N PRO A 197 19.70 13.89 0.24
CA PRO A 197 18.43 13.53 -0.38
C PRO A 197 18.60 12.39 -1.39
N ILE A 198 17.64 11.46 -1.39
CA ILE A 198 17.62 10.36 -2.35
C ILE A 198 16.60 10.66 -3.45
N LYS A 199 17.01 10.50 -4.69
CA LYS A 199 16.11 10.54 -5.85
C LYS A 199 15.58 9.13 -6.14
N PHE A 200 14.26 8.98 -6.14
CA PHE A 200 13.58 7.73 -6.44
C PHE A 200 12.75 7.90 -7.71
N LYS A 201 13.13 7.20 -8.78
CA LYS A 201 12.39 7.23 -10.04
C LYS A 201 11.13 6.36 -9.94
N THR A 202 10.01 6.90 -10.35
CA THR A 202 8.71 6.20 -10.40
C THR A 202 8.41 5.70 -11.80
N ASP A 203 7.56 4.69 -11.89
CA ASP A 203 7.14 4.03 -13.12
C ASP A 203 5.61 3.91 -13.15
N SER A 204 5.05 2.72 -13.38
CA SER A 204 3.65 2.43 -13.16
C SER A 204 3.34 2.24 -11.67
N PHE A 205 2.36 2.97 -11.13
CA PHE A 205 2.02 2.92 -9.69
C PHE A 205 0.53 3.16 -9.42
N TYR A 206 0.12 2.95 -8.17
CA TYR A 206 -1.17 3.41 -7.66
C TYR A 206 -0.95 4.50 -6.61
N THR A 207 -1.81 5.52 -6.60
CA THR A 207 -1.90 6.54 -5.56
C THR A 207 -3.32 6.63 -4.98
N ARG A 208 -3.42 6.95 -3.68
CA ARG A 208 -4.71 7.26 -3.04
C ARG A 208 -5.24 8.65 -3.36
N ALA A 209 -4.44 9.51 -3.99
CA ALA A 209 -4.88 10.82 -4.41
C ALA A 209 -6.19 10.72 -5.22
N PHE A 210 -7.08 11.70 -5.07
CA PHE A 210 -8.36 11.74 -5.77
C PHE A 210 -9.27 10.50 -5.55
N GLY A 211 -9.07 9.77 -4.45
CA GLY A 211 -9.87 8.60 -4.11
C GLY A 211 -9.43 7.30 -4.80
N GLY A 212 -8.21 7.24 -5.33
CA GLY A 212 -7.62 6.03 -5.90
C GLY A 212 -7.43 6.11 -7.41
N VAL A 213 -6.17 6.12 -7.85
CA VAL A 213 -5.79 6.19 -9.26
C VAL A 213 -4.63 5.25 -9.54
N TYR A 214 -4.78 4.39 -10.54
CA TYR A 214 -3.70 3.62 -11.14
C TYR A 214 -3.14 4.38 -12.34
N ILE A 215 -1.82 4.41 -12.46
CA ILE A 215 -1.11 4.97 -13.60
C ILE A 215 -0.20 3.89 -14.17
N LEU A 216 -0.42 3.55 -15.44
CA LEU A 216 0.29 2.51 -16.17
C LEU A 216 1.07 3.19 -17.31
N ARG A 217 2.40 3.32 -17.18
CA ARG A 217 3.24 4.13 -18.09
C ARG A 217 4.06 3.35 -19.10
N ASP A 218 4.37 2.09 -18.80
CA ASP A 218 5.28 1.27 -19.62
C ASP A 218 4.60 0.65 -20.85
N PHE A 219 3.61 1.35 -21.41
CA PHE A 219 2.75 0.90 -22.50
C PHE A 219 2.69 1.95 -23.60
N ILE A 220 2.26 1.56 -24.81
CA ILE A 220 2.22 2.43 -26.01
C ILE A 220 1.58 3.79 -25.72
N THR A 221 0.48 3.78 -24.96
CA THR A 221 -0.19 4.98 -24.45
C THR A 221 -0.41 4.76 -22.95
N PRO A 222 -0.07 5.73 -22.08
CA PRO A 222 -0.31 5.59 -20.66
C PRO A 222 -1.79 5.37 -20.35
N ILE A 223 -2.08 4.51 -19.38
CA ILE A 223 -3.45 4.22 -18.95
C ILE A 223 -3.64 4.71 -17.52
N MET A 224 -4.68 5.53 -17.31
CA MET A 224 -5.15 5.92 -15.99
C MET A 224 -6.44 5.18 -15.65
N VAL A 225 -6.48 4.52 -14.50
CA VAL A 225 -7.70 3.86 -14.01
C VAL A 225 -8.11 4.48 -12.69
N PHE A 226 -9.32 5.02 -12.65
CA PHE A 226 -9.89 5.70 -11.49
C PHE A 226 -10.82 4.77 -10.70
N GLU A 227 -10.68 4.79 -9.38
CA GLU A 227 -11.63 4.16 -8.44
C GLU A 227 -12.79 5.10 -8.10
N SER A 228 -12.55 6.42 -8.13
CA SER A 228 -13.56 7.44 -7.86
C SER A 228 -14.28 7.87 -9.14
N GLU A 229 -15.60 7.73 -9.16
CA GLU A 229 -16.43 8.26 -10.26
C GLU A 229 -16.31 9.77 -10.43
N GLU A 230 -16.14 10.52 -9.33
CA GLU A 230 -16.04 11.98 -9.38
C GLU A 230 -14.74 12.41 -10.07
N ALA A 231 -13.62 11.79 -9.68
CA ALA A 231 -12.32 12.05 -10.27
C ALA A 231 -12.30 11.63 -11.75
N HIS A 232 -12.87 10.46 -12.07
CA HIS A 232 -13.02 9.99 -13.44
C HIS A 232 -13.78 11.00 -14.33
N LYS A 233 -14.94 11.50 -13.86
CA LYS A 233 -15.76 12.48 -14.60
C LYS A 233 -15.04 13.80 -14.85
N LYS A 234 -14.07 14.18 -14.01
CA LYS A 234 -13.21 15.36 -14.23
C LYS A 234 -12.12 15.03 -15.25
N ALA A 235 -11.44 13.90 -15.08
CA ALA A 235 -10.35 13.42 -15.92
C ALA A 235 -10.74 13.30 -17.40
N ILE A 236 -11.89 12.69 -17.72
CA ILE A 236 -12.34 12.48 -19.11
C ILE A 236 -12.63 13.77 -19.90
N LYS A 237 -12.68 14.92 -19.23
CA LYS A 237 -12.85 16.23 -19.89
C LYS A 237 -11.54 16.78 -20.41
N ASP A 238 -10.41 16.21 -19.98
CA ASP A 238 -9.12 16.61 -20.50
C ASP A 238 -8.95 16.14 -21.95
N THR A 239 -8.43 17.03 -22.78
CA THR A 239 -8.12 16.77 -24.20
C THR A 239 -6.67 17.11 -24.53
N HIS A 240 -5.87 17.47 -23.52
CA HIS A 240 -4.50 17.93 -23.71
C HIS A 240 -3.50 16.78 -23.60
N HIS A 241 -3.78 15.78 -22.76
CA HIS A 241 -2.90 14.64 -22.56
C HIS A 241 -3.31 13.47 -23.45
N ASP A 242 -2.32 12.84 -24.09
CA ASP A 242 -2.51 11.59 -24.83
C ASP A 242 -2.45 10.40 -23.86
N VAL A 243 -3.57 10.17 -23.15
CA VAL A 243 -3.71 9.11 -22.15
C VAL A 243 -5.07 8.40 -22.29
N MET A 244 -5.09 7.10 -22.04
CA MET A 244 -6.34 6.35 -21.95
C MET A 244 -6.89 6.42 -20.53
N ILE A 245 -8.14 6.84 -20.38
CA ILE A 245 -8.79 7.05 -19.08
C ILE A 245 -9.94 6.05 -18.94
N PHE A 246 -9.95 5.30 -17.83
CA PHE A 246 -11.02 4.37 -17.49
C PHE A 246 -11.46 4.53 -16.05
N HIS A 247 -12.69 4.12 -15.77
CA HIS A 247 -13.14 3.80 -14.42
C HIS A 247 -13.00 2.30 -14.15
N VAL A 248 -12.68 1.91 -12.90
CA VAL A 248 -12.45 0.49 -12.51
C VAL A 248 -13.64 -0.43 -12.84
N SER A 249 -14.86 0.10 -12.83
CA SER A 249 -16.08 -0.65 -13.14
C SER A 249 -16.41 -0.76 -14.63
N GLU A 250 -15.63 -0.13 -15.52
CA GLU A 250 -15.93 -0.15 -16.96
C GLU A 250 -15.56 -1.48 -17.60
N PRO A 251 -16.50 -2.17 -18.30
CA PRO A 251 -16.20 -3.46 -18.92
C PRO A 251 -15.08 -3.42 -19.98
N GLN A 252 -14.89 -2.27 -20.62
CA GLN A 252 -13.89 -2.09 -21.67
C GLN A 252 -12.45 -2.08 -21.14
N LEU A 253 -12.26 -1.79 -19.85
CA LEU A 253 -10.94 -1.78 -19.21
C LEU A 253 -10.26 -3.13 -19.37
N LEU A 254 -10.96 -4.22 -19.04
CA LEU A 254 -10.38 -5.56 -19.05
C LEU A 254 -9.98 -6.01 -20.45
N SER A 255 -10.80 -5.69 -21.47
CA SER A 255 -10.43 -5.93 -22.86
C SER A 255 -9.18 -5.16 -23.26
N LYS A 256 -9.04 -3.90 -22.81
CA LYS A 256 -7.85 -3.09 -23.10
C LYS A 256 -6.60 -3.60 -22.39
N LEU A 257 -6.72 -4.02 -21.13
CA LEU A 257 -5.60 -4.65 -20.43
C LEU A 257 -5.13 -5.93 -21.17
N LYS A 258 -6.05 -6.70 -21.76
CA LYS A 258 -5.70 -7.88 -22.56
C LYS A 258 -5.07 -7.52 -23.91
N ASP A 259 -5.65 -6.57 -24.64
CA ASP A 259 -5.14 -6.13 -25.95
C ASP A 259 -3.71 -5.58 -25.86
N HIS A 260 -3.37 -4.93 -24.75
CA HIS A 260 -2.05 -4.38 -24.47
C HIS A 260 -1.08 -5.36 -23.77
N LEU A 261 -1.43 -6.65 -23.67
CA LEU A 261 -0.63 -7.69 -22.99
C LEU A 261 -0.28 -7.34 -21.53
N ILE A 262 -1.21 -6.68 -20.83
CA ILE A 262 -1.09 -6.32 -19.41
C ILE A 262 -1.72 -7.41 -18.55
N ALA A 263 -2.85 -7.96 -18.99
CA ALA A 263 -3.55 -9.05 -18.34
C ALA A 263 -3.81 -10.20 -19.33
N ASP A 264 -3.90 -11.42 -18.80
CA ASP A 264 -4.21 -12.62 -19.55
C ASP A 264 -5.25 -13.48 -18.81
N CYS A 265 -5.98 -14.29 -19.56
CA CYS A 265 -6.95 -15.25 -19.04
C CYS A 265 -7.07 -16.43 -20.00
N ASP A 266 -6.51 -17.57 -19.60
CA ASP A 266 -6.64 -18.86 -20.25
C ASP A 266 -7.56 -19.75 -19.40
N LEU A 267 -8.83 -19.84 -19.81
CA LEU A 267 -9.86 -20.57 -19.04
C LEU A 267 -9.57 -22.07 -18.94
N GLU A 268 -8.95 -22.68 -19.96
CA GLU A 268 -8.62 -24.11 -19.97
C GLU A 268 -7.55 -24.45 -18.93
N LYS A 269 -6.59 -23.54 -18.72
CA LYS A 269 -5.57 -23.68 -17.68
C LYS A 269 -6.12 -23.29 -16.31
N VAL A 270 -6.81 -22.16 -16.23
CA VAL A 270 -7.23 -21.57 -14.95
C VAL A 270 -8.23 -22.47 -14.21
N VAL A 271 -9.15 -23.16 -14.92
CA VAL A 271 -10.14 -24.06 -14.30
C VAL A 271 -9.50 -25.20 -13.47
N ARG A 272 -8.23 -25.53 -13.73
CA ARG A 272 -7.48 -26.58 -13.02
C ARG A 272 -6.71 -26.06 -11.80
N THR A 273 -6.78 -24.77 -11.52
CA THR A 273 -5.99 -24.12 -10.46
C THR A 273 -6.74 -24.09 -9.13
N PRO A 274 -6.03 -24.09 -7.98
CA PRO A 274 -6.65 -23.85 -6.67
C PRO A 274 -7.36 -22.48 -6.58
N ARG A 275 -6.92 -21.51 -7.38
CA ARG A 275 -7.53 -20.18 -7.47
C ARG A 275 -8.96 -20.23 -8.00
N TYR A 276 -9.18 -21.00 -9.07
CA TYR A 276 -10.51 -21.19 -9.62
C TYR A 276 -11.48 -21.78 -8.57
N GLU A 277 -11.04 -22.81 -7.85
CA GLU A 277 -11.84 -23.42 -6.78
C GLU A 277 -12.19 -22.42 -5.65
N ARG A 278 -11.25 -21.53 -5.27
CA ARG A 278 -11.54 -20.47 -4.28
C ARG A 278 -12.58 -19.47 -4.78
N ILE A 279 -12.43 -18.98 -6.02
CA ILE A 279 -13.37 -18.03 -6.63
C ILE A 279 -14.75 -18.67 -6.78
N LYS A 280 -14.80 -19.94 -7.21
CA LYS A 280 -16.05 -20.70 -7.32
C LYS A 280 -16.75 -20.88 -5.98
N LYS A 281 -16.00 -21.15 -4.91
CA LYS A 281 -16.52 -21.22 -3.54
C LYS A 281 -17.06 -19.87 -3.07
N PHE A 282 -16.36 -18.78 -3.36
CA PHE A 282 -16.83 -17.43 -3.08
C PHE A 282 -18.14 -17.12 -3.83
N MET A 283 -18.19 -17.46 -5.11
CA MET A 283 -19.38 -17.28 -5.96
C MET A 283 -20.58 -18.08 -5.45
N LEU A 284 -20.38 -19.31 -4.98
CA LEU A 284 -21.43 -20.08 -4.34
C LEU A 284 -21.91 -19.38 -3.07
N PHE A 285 -20.97 -18.94 -2.21
CA PHE A 285 -21.28 -18.25 -0.95
C PHE A 285 -22.19 -17.03 -1.16
N GLU A 286 -21.94 -16.21 -2.19
CA GLU A 286 -22.77 -15.03 -2.50
C GLU A 286 -24.23 -15.39 -2.84
N GLU A 287 -24.49 -16.60 -3.32
CA GLU A 287 -25.82 -17.07 -3.71
C GLU A 287 -26.53 -17.87 -2.58
N LEU A 288 -25.83 -18.17 -1.48
CA LEU A 288 -26.41 -18.88 -0.32
C LEU A 288 -27.24 -17.94 0.56
N LYS A 289 -28.56 -18.11 0.57
CA LYS A 289 -29.48 -17.28 1.37
C LYS A 289 -29.81 -17.86 2.75
N LYS A 290 -30.18 -19.14 2.81
CA LYS A 290 -30.52 -19.86 4.05
C LYS A 290 -29.87 -21.24 4.01
N THR A 291 -29.04 -21.53 4.99
CA THR A 291 -28.30 -22.79 5.08
C THR A 291 -28.62 -23.51 6.38
N GLU A 292 -28.83 -24.82 6.30
CA GLU A 292 -28.92 -25.71 7.47
C GLU A 292 -27.54 -25.98 8.11
N HIS A 293 -26.48 -25.90 7.30
CA HIS A 293 -25.11 -26.11 7.74
C HIS A 293 -24.36 -24.76 7.79
N GLU A 294 -23.31 -24.73 8.60
CA GLU A 294 -22.37 -23.63 8.68
C GLU A 294 -21.68 -23.41 7.33
N ILE A 295 -21.52 -22.15 6.91
CA ILE A 295 -20.88 -21.79 5.63
C ILE A 295 -19.46 -22.37 5.55
N TYR A 296 -18.75 -22.35 6.68
CA TYR A 296 -17.45 -22.98 6.82
C TYR A 296 -17.44 -24.44 6.32
N ASP A 297 -18.37 -25.26 6.80
CA ASP A 297 -18.46 -26.68 6.45
C ASP A 297 -18.90 -26.87 5.00
N ILE A 298 -19.84 -26.04 4.52
CA ILE A 298 -20.32 -26.08 3.13
C ILE A 298 -19.18 -25.86 2.13
N LEU A 299 -18.30 -24.89 2.40
CA LEU A 299 -17.21 -24.56 1.50
C LEU A 299 -16.00 -25.51 1.63
N ARG A 300 -15.91 -26.27 2.72
CA ARG A 300 -14.81 -27.20 2.99
C ARG A 300 -15.14 -28.63 2.54
N ASP A 301 -16.32 -29.13 2.87
CA ASP A 301 -16.73 -30.50 2.57
C ASP A 301 -17.25 -30.64 1.13
N LYS A 302 -16.73 -31.63 0.40
CA LYS A 302 -17.08 -31.85 -1.02
C LYS A 302 -18.53 -32.29 -1.21
N VAL A 303 -19.11 -33.01 -0.25
CA VAL A 303 -20.49 -33.52 -0.35
C VAL A 303 -21.46 -32.39 -0.07
N LEU A 304 -21.24 -31.60 0.98
CA LEU A 304 -22.04 -30.42 1.28
C LEU A 304 -21.95 -29.39 0.15
N PHE A 305 -20.75 -29.10 -0.34
CA PHE A 305 -20.57 -28.19 -1.48
C PHE A 305 -21.44 -28.60 -2.68
N ARG A 306 -21.41 -29.89 -3.06
CA ARG A 306 -22.25 -30.42 -4.15
C ARG A 306 -23.73 -30.38 -3.83
N ARG A 307 -24.14 -30.70 -2.60
CA ARG A 307 -25.54 -30.60 -2.17
C ARG A 307 -26.05 -29.18 -2.39
N TYR A 308 -25.35 -28.20 -1.84
CA TYR A 308 -25.76 -26.79 -1.91
C TYR A 308 -25.72 -26.25 -3.35
N LEU A 309 -24.70 -26.63 -4.14
CA LEU A 309 -24.62 -26.28 -5.56
C LEU A 309 -25.81 -26.83 -6.37
N ASN A 310 -26.37 -27.98 -6.02
CA ASN A 310 -27.55 -28.53 -6.71
C ASN A 310 -28.89 -27.98 -6.18
N THR A 311 -28.89 -27.24 -5.07
CA THR A 311 -30.12 -26.67 -4.48
C THR A 311 -30.35 -25.21 -4.82
N ILE A 312 -29.34 -24.50 -5.31
CA ILE A 312 -29.50 -23.10 -5.75
C ILE A 312 -30.32 -23.01 -7.04
N GLU A 313 -30.88 -21.83 -7.32
CA GLU A 313 -31.65 -21.58 -8.54
C GLU A 313 -30.80 -21.80 -9.80
N VAL A 314 -31.43 -22.23 -10.89
CA VAL A 314 -30.76 -22.54 -12.17
C VAL A 314 -29.92 -21.37 -12.68
N ASN A 315 -30.38 -20.13 -12.51
CA ASN A 315 -29.63 -18.94 -12.92
C ASN A 315 -28.36 -18.74 -12.08
N ALA A 316 -28.43 -18.96 -10.76
CA ALA A 316 -27.27 -18.92 -9.88
C ALA A 316 -26.29 -20.06 -10.20
N LEU A 317 -26.80 -21.26 -10.49
CA LEU A 317 -25.99 -22.40 -10.90
C LEU A 317 -25.19 -22.10 -12.19
N LYS A 318 -25.83 -21.46 -13.18
CA LYS A 318 -25.15 -21.03 -14.41
C LYS A 318 -24.05 -20.00 -14.15
N LYS A 319 -24.22 -19.10 -13.17
CA LYS A 319 -23.17 -18.16 -12.79
C LYS A 319 -21.98 -18.87 -12.16
N VAL A 320 -22.23 -19.77 -11.20
CA VAL A 320 -21.16 -20.48 -10.44
C VAL A 320 -20.40 -21.48 -11.32
N ASN A 321 -21.08 -22.15 -12.24
CA ASN A 321 -20.47 -23.15 -13.15
C ASN A 321 -20.25 -22.61 -14.58
N GLY A 322 -20.26 -21.30 -14.76
CA GLY A 322 -20.28 -20.70 -16.10
C GLY A 322 -19.07 -21.12 -16.94
N VAL A 323 -17.90 -21.25 -16.32
CA VAL A 323 -16.66 -21.64 -16.99
C VAL A 323 -16.68 -23.10 -17.44
N GLU A 324 -17.12 -24.05 -16.61
CA GLU A 324 -17.21 -25.46 -17.04
C GLU A 324 -18.25 -25.63 -18.16
N ILE A 325 -19.40 -24.95 -18.04
CA ILE A 325 -20.44 -24.98 -19.06
C ILE A 325 -19.92 -24.41 -20.38
N TYR A 326 -19.14 -23.33 -20.32
CA TYR A 326 -18.52 -22.72 -21.50
C TYR A 326 -17.53 -23.68 -22.16
N LEU A 327 -16.62 -24.27 -21.40
CA LEU A 327 -15.60 -25.20 -21.92
C LEU A 327 -16.24 -26.47 -22.53
N GLU A 328 -17.23 -27.07 -21.86
CA GLU A 328 -17.95 -28.24 -22.39
C GLU A 328 -18.67 -27.93 -23.72
N ARG A 329 -19.24 -26.72 -23.84
CA ARG A 329 -19.92 -26.29 -25.07
C ARG A 329 -18.95 -25.94 -26.19
N LEU A 330 -17.80 -25.37 -25.84
CA LEU A 330 -16.74 -25.05 -26.80
C LEU A 330 -16.20 -26.32 -27.48
N GLU A 331 -16.11 -27.44 -26.75
CA GLU A 331 -15.77 -28.76 -27.33
C GLU A 331 -16.78 -29.21 -28.41
N ARG A 332 -18.03 -28.73 -28.36
CA ARG A 332 -19.09 -29.11 -29.31
C ARG A 332 -19.27 -28.10 -30.45
N SER A 333 -19.07 -26.81 -30.20
CA SER A 333 -19.23 -25.75 -31.20
C SER A 333 -18.55 -24.45 -30.80
N ASN A 334 -17.89 -23.81 -31.77
CA ASN A 334 -17.24 -22.50 -31.61
C ASN A 334 -18.21 -21.30 -31.70
N ALA A 335 -19.52 -21.55 -31.80
CA ALA A 335 -20.51 -20.48 -31.94
C ALA A 335 -20.83 -19.75 -30.62
N TYR A 336 -20.47 -20.33 -29.47
CA TYR A 336 -20.77 -19.76 -28.16
C TYR A 336 -19.75 -18.69 -27.77
N LYS A 337 -20.22 -17.51 -27.38
CA LYS A 337 -19.35 -16.44 -26.88
C LYS A 337 -19.22 -16.52 -25.37
N ILE A 338 -18.03 -16.21 -24.86
CA ILE A 338 -17.71 -16.26 -23.42
C ILE A 338 -18.71 -15.42 -22.61
N HIS A 339 -19.01 -14.20 -23.06
CA HIS A 339 -19.90 -13.27 -22.36
C HIS A 339 -21.36 -13.72 -22.27
N ASP A 340 -21.77 -14.71 -23.07
CA ASP A 340 -23.13 -15.24 -23.01
C ASP A 340 -23.29 -16.30 -21.91
N LEU A 341 -22.18 -16.89 -21.45
CA LEU A 341 -22.18 -18.07 -20.57
C LEU A 341 -21.44 -17.87 -19.25
N VAL A 342 -20.42 -17.02 -19.23
CA VAL A 342 -19.60 -16.76 -18.04
C VAL A 342 -20.00 -15.42 -17.44
N ASP A 343 -20.33 -15.42 -16.15
CA ASP A 343 -20.58 -14.19 -15.39
C ASP A 343 -19.37 -13.24 -15.48
N TYR A 344 -19.62 -11.94 -15.72
CA TYR A 344 -18.53 -10.97 -15.90
C TYR A 344 -17.64 -10.88 -14.68
N GLY A 345 -18.21 -10.90 -13.47
CA GLY A 345 -17.45 -10.87 -12.23
C GLY A 345 -16.56 -12.11 -12.11
N MET A 346 -17.08 -13.29 -12.43
CA MET A 346 -16.26 -14.51 -12.49
C MET A 346 -15.14 -14.39 -13.53
N TYR A 347 -15.46 -13.97 -14.76
CA TYR A 347 -14.48 -13.81 -15.83
C TYR A 347 -13.36 -12.83 -15.44
N ALA A 348 -13.72 -11.65 -14.91
CA ALA A 348 -12.77 -10.65 -14.43
C ALA A 348 -11.88 -11.19 -13.30
N ALA A 349 -12.46 -11.88 -12.32
CA ALA A 349 -11.73 -12.47 -11.20
C ALA A 349 -10.76 -13.58 -11.61
N LEU A 350 -10.85 -14.13 -12.82
CA LEU A 350 -9.96 -15.19 -13.33
C LEU A 350 -8.76 -14.64 -14.12
N HIS A 351 -8.72 -13.34 -14.41
CA HIS A 351 -7.56 -12.74 -15.08
C HIS A 351 -6.34 -12.73 -14.16
N GLN A 352 -5.17 -12.71 -14.78
CA GLN A 352 -3.88 -12.58 -14.12
C GLN A 352 -3.01 -11.58 -14.88
N PRO A 353 -2.01 -10.95 -14.25
CA PRO A 353 -1.02 -10.16 -14.95
C PRO A 353 -0.31 -11.00 -16.01
N HIS A 354 -0.01 -10.39 -17.14
CA HIS A 354 0.72 -11.07 -18.20
C HIS A 354 2.15 -11.38 -17.75
N SER A 355 2.63 -12.57 -18.10
CA SER A 355 3.94 -13.08 -17.65
C SER A 355 5.16 -12.27 -18.11
N SER A 356 5.00 -11.42 -19.14
CA SER A 356 6.07 -10.54 -19.63
C SER A 356 6.32 -9.32 -18.75
N LEU A 357 5.42 -9.00 -17.82
CA LEU A 357 5.57 -7.86 -16.92
C LEU A 357 6.64 -8.13 -15.87
N GLU A 358 7.36 -7.09 -15.47
CA GLU A 358 8.27 -7.18 -14.33
C GLU A 358 7.50 -7.50 -13.04
N PRO A 359 8.10 -8.20 -12.05
CA PRO A 359 7.40 -8.58 -10.82
C PRO A 359 6.68 -7.41 -10.12
N ARG A 360 7.27 -6.22 -10.11
CA ARG A 360 6.66 -5.00 -9.55
C ARG A 360 5.36 -4.60 -10.26
N HIS A 361 5.34 -4.69 -11.59
CA HIS A 361 4.15 -4.40 -12.38
C HIS A 361 3.13 -5.50 -12.23
N GLN A 362 3.55 -6.76 -12.11
CA GLN A 362 2.62 -7.85 -11.82
C GLN A 362 1.87 -7.61 -10.51
N ASP A 363 2.56 -7.17 -9.45
CA ASP A 363 1.91 -6.86 -8.16
C ASP A 363 0.92 -5.69 -8.27
N LEU A 364 1.25 -4.65 -9.03
CA LEU A 364 0.33 -3.54 -9.31
C LEU A 364 -0.91 -3.99 -10.10
N ILE A 365 -0.72 -4.78 -11.15
CA ILE A 365 -1.81 -5.30 -11.98
C ILE A 365 -2.65 -6.29 -11.18
N TRP A 366 -2.05 -7.10 -10.31
CA TRP A 366 -2.81 -7.95 -9.39
C TRP A 366 -3.74 -7.15 -8.52
N ARG A 367 -3.24 -6.05 -7.94
CA ARG A 367 -4.06 -5.14 -7.15
C ARG A 367 -5.21 -4.55 -7.98
N LEU A 368 -4.94 -4.09 -9.20
CA LEU A 368 -5.98 -3.58 -10.11
C LEU A 368 -7.05 -4.65 -10.41
N LEU A 369 -6.64 -5.88 -10.77
CA LEU A 369 -7.56 -6.97 -11.09
C LEU A 369 -8.44 -7.38 -9.90
N VAL A 370 -7.87 -7.39 -8.70
CA VAL A 370 -8.59 -7.63 -7.45
C VAL A 370 -9.60 -6.51 -7.18
N ASN A 371 -9.26 -5.25 -7.48
CA ASN A 371 -10.19 -4.12 -7.31
C ASN A 371 -11.30 -4.12 -8.37
N ILE A 372 -11.03 -4.61 -9.59
CA ILE A 372 -12.07 -4.86 -10.60
C ILE A 372 -13.03 -5.97 -10.16
N SER A 373 -12.52 -7.05 -9.56
CA SER A 373 -13.36 -8.15 -9.09
C SER A 373 -12.81 -8.85 -7.84
N PRO A 374 -13.26 -8.44 -6.64
CA PRO A 374 -12.72 -8.92 -5.36
C PRO A 374 -13.33 -10.27 -4.94
N LYS A 375 -13.26 -11.28 -5.82
CA LYS A 375 -13.87 -12.61 -5.61
C LYS A 375 -12.89 -13.71 -5.16
N ASP A 376 -11.59 -13.43 -5.11
CA ASP A 376 -10.60 -14.33 -4.50
C ASP A 376 -10.11 -13.75 -3.17
N VAL A 377 -10.57 -14.33 -2.06
CA VAL A 377 -10.26 -13.86 -0.70
C VAL A 377 -8.77 -13.89 -0.38
N LEU A 378 -8.00 -14.79 -0.99
CA LEU A 378 -6.55 -14.88 -0.77
C LEU A 378 -5.83 -13.73 -1.45
N PHE A 379 -6.17 -13.47 -2.71
CA PHE A 379 -5.56 -12.40 -3.50
C PHE A 379 -6.02 -11.03 -3.02
N LEU A 380 -7.27 -10.92 -2.57
CA LEU A 380 -7.77 -9.75 -1.87
C LEU A 380 -6.93 -9.45 -0.63
N TYR A 381 -6.61 -10.46 0.18
CA TYR A 381 -5.72 -10.29 1.33
C TYR A 381 -4.27 -9.94 0.96
N TRP A 382 -3.74 -10.45 -0.14
CA TRP A 382 -2.36 -10.17 -0.54
C TRP A 382 -2.17 -8.79 -1.17
N TYR A 383 -3.09 -8.38 -2.05
CA TYR A 383 -2.90 -7.22 -2.91
C TYR A 383 -3.74 -5.99 -2.50
N ASP A 384 -4.89 -6.17 -1.85
CA ASP A 384 -5.68 -5.06 -1.29
C ASP A 384 -6.20 -5.36 0.12
N LYS A 385 -5.28 -5.27 1.09
CA LYS A 385 -5.59 -5.50 2.52
C LYS A 385 -6.65 -4.55 3.06
N GLU A 386 -6.74 -3.34 2.52
CA GLU A 386 -7.71 -2.34 2.98
C GLU A 386 -9.12 -2.78 2.61
N GLN A 387 -9.35 -3.07 1.34
CA GLN A 387 -10.63 -3.59 0.85
C GLN A 387 -10.96 -4.95 1.49
N PHE A 388 -9.95 -5.80 1.72
CA PHE A 388 -10.12 -7.05 2.48
C PHE A 388 -10.69 -6.79 3.87
N TYR A 389 -10.10 -5.88 4.65
CA TYR A 389 -10.57 -5.62 6.02
C TYR A 389 -11.94 -4.95 6.07
N LEU A 390 -12.28 -4.14 5.06
CA LEU A 390 -13.64 -3.60 4.92
C LEU A 390 -14.64 -4.71 4.65
N SER A 391 -14.39 -5.55 3.64
CA SER A 391 -15.26 -6.67 3.26
C SER A 391 -15.40 -7.70 4.39
N TYR A 392 -14.30 -7.98 5.11
CA TYR A 392 -14.27 -8.91 6.24
C TYR A 392 -15.23 -8.52 7.38
N LYS A 393 -15.48 -7.22 7.58
CA LYS A 393 -16.42 -6.74 8.61
C LYS A 393 -17.88 -7.06 8.29
N GLU A 394 -18.22 -7.22 7.02
CA GLU A 394 -19.59 -7.53 6.58
C GLU A 394 -19.85 -9.05 6.48
N TRP A 395 -18.78 -9.85 6.39
CA TRP A 395 -18.88 -11.30 6.30
C TRP A 395 -19.42 -11.97 7.56
N SER A 396 -20.21 -13.05 7.37
CA SER A 396 -20.72 -13.87 8.46
C SER A 396 -19.60 -14.57 9.23
N ASP A 397 -19.85 -14.89 10.50
CA ASP A 397 -18.82 -15.44 11.38
C ASP A 397 -18.23 -16.77 10.88
N SER A 398 -19.08 -17.61 10.30
CA SER A 398 -18.75 -18.88 9.67
C SER A 398 -17.90 -18.71 8.40
N PHE A 399 -18.25 -17.75 7.54
CA PHE A 399 -17.48 -17.49 6.33
C PHE A 399 -16.08 -16.94 6.67
N ARG A 400 -15.97 -16.09 7.70
CA ARG A 400 -14.70 -15.58 8.20
C ARG A 400 -13.73 -16.69 8.62
N ASP A 401 -14.23 -17.78 9.23
CA ASP A 401 -13.39 -18.92 9.60
C ASP A 401 -12.79 -19.62 8.37
N TRP A 402 -13.60 -19.78 7.31
CA TRP A 402 -13.14 -20.36 6.06
C TRP A 402 -12.09 -19.48 5.38
N VAL A 403 -12.29 -18.16 5.41
CA VAL A 403 -11.32 -17.19 4.88
C VAL A 403 -10.00 -17.26 5.65
N ILE A 404 -10.05 -17.28 6.98
CA ILE A 404 -8.84 -17.38 7.82
C ILE A 404 -8.10 -18.68 7.53
N GLU A 405 -8.78 -19.82 7.48
CA GLU A 405 -8.15 -21.10 7.14
C GLU A 405 -7.53 -21.05 5.74
N THR A 406 -8.25 -20.52 4.76
CA THR A 406 -7.78 -20.39 3.38
C THR A 406 -6.51 -19.55 3.31
N ILE A 407 -6.46 -18.42 4.00
CA ILE A 407 -5.27 -17.56 4.03
C ILE A 407 -4.11 -18.27 4.75
N ARG A 408 -4.35 -18.86 5.92
CA ARG A 408 -3.31 -19.54 6.71
C ARG A 408 -2.68 -20.74 5.99
N ASN A 409 -3.45 -21.46 5.18
CA ASN A 409 -2.95 -22.59 4.41
C ASN A 409 -2.08 -22.18 3.20
N ASN A 410 -1.96 -20.88 2.91
CA ASN A 410 -1.23 -20.34 1.75
C ASN A 410 -0.18 -19.28 2.13
N ILE A 411 0.11 -19.07 3.42
CA ILE A 411 1.16 -18.14 3.91
C ILE A 411 2.41 -18.92 4.33
#